data_AF-A0A7J4RBZ7-F1
#
_entry.id   AF-A0A7J4RBZ7-F1
#
_cell.length_a   1.000
_cell.length_b   1.000
_cell.length_c   1.000
_cell.angle_alpha   90.00
_cell.angle_beta   90.00
_cell.angle_gamma   90.00
#
_symmetry.space_group_name_H-M   'P 1'
#
loop_
_entity.id
_entity.type
_entity.pdbx_description
1 polymer ?
#
loop_
_entity_poly.entity_id
_entity_poly.type
_entity_poly.pdbx_seq_one_letter_code
_entity_poly.pdbx_strand_id
1 'polypeptide(L)'
;MSAARLDGKACAADLEERLRQRIAACSVQPHLAVIIVGNDPASHVYVNNKIRSCERLGIRSTHIELPEDTEQSVVADHIRTMNEQSDLHGILIQSPLPKHMDEEALTELIDPRKDVDGFHPVNLGRLVQGRSDGMVPCTPSGVMEMLRWAEVDLT
;
A
#
# COMPACT_ATOMS: atom_id res chain seq x y z
N MET A 1 15.27 -21.82 27.80
CA MET A 1 15.66 -20.63 27.00
C MET A 1 14.39 -19.93 26.54
N SER A 2 14.31 -18.60 26.64
CA SER A 2 13.20 -17.82 26.08
C SER A 2 13.48 -17.45 24.64
N ALA A 3 12.43 -17.32 23.83
CA ALA A 3 12.56 -16.84 22.45
C ALA A 3 13.11 -15.42 22.39
N ALA A 4 13.89 -15.11 21.35
CA ALA A 4 14.26 -13.74 21.03
C ALA A 4 13.04 -12.98 20.51
N ARG A 5 12.83 -11.75 21.01
CA ARG A 5 11.72 -10.90 20.55
C ARG A 5 12.16 -10.13 19.31
N LEU A 6 11.41 -10.29 18.21
CA LEU A 6 11.53 -9.42 17.04
C LEU A 6 10.75 -8.12 17.27
N ASP A 7 11.47 -7.00 17.40
CA ASP A 7 10.83 -5.70 17.63
C ASP A 7 10.52 -4.98 16.31
N GLY A 8 9.27 -5.13 15.85
CA GLY A 8 8.79 -4.49 14.63
C GLY A 8 8.84 -2.96 14.67
N LYS A 9 8.80 -2.33 15.85
CA LYS A 9 8.91 -0.85 15.93
C LYS A 9 10.33 -0.39 15.65
N ALA A 10 11.32 -1.10 16.18
CA ALA A 10 12.73 -0.82 15.90
C ALA A 10 13.05 -1.06 14.42
N CYS A 11 12.58 -2.18 13.86
CA CYS A 11 12.71 -2.48 12.44
C CYS A 11 12.09 -1.40 11.54
N ALA A 12 10.87 -0.94 11.87
CA ALA A 12 10.19 0.10 11.10
C ALA A 12 10.93 1.45 11.17
N ALA A 13 11.48 1.82 12.33
CA ALA A 13 12.24 3.06 12.49
C ALA A 13 13.54 3.07 11.65
N ASP A 14 14.27 1.94 11.64
CA ASP A 14 15.43 1.76 10.76
C ASP A 14 15.04 1.88 9.27
N LEU A 15 13.95 1.21 8.89
CA LEU A 15 13.44 1.26 7.52
C LEU A 15 13.03 2.67 7.10
N GLU A 16 12.32 3.42 7.95
CA GLU A 16 11.92 4.80 7.66
C GLU A 16 13.14 5.71 7.41
N GLU A 17 14.24 5.52 8.14
CA GLU A 17 15.46 6.30 7.94
C GLU A 17 16.12 6.01 6.59
N ARG A 18 16.23 4.73 6.21
CA ARG A 18 16.69 4.33 4.87
C ARG A 18 15.78 4.85 3.77
N LEU A 19 14.47 4.84 3.99
CA LEU A 19 13.49 5.34 3.03
C LEU A 19 13.59 6.85 2.85
N ARG A 20 13.80 7.65 3.90
CA ARG A 20 14.00 9.11 3.76
C ARG A 20 15.13 9.44 2.80
N GLN A 21 16.27 8.76 2.94
CA GLN A 21 17.43 8.99 2.08
C GLN A 21 17.11 8.66 0.62
N ARG A 22 16.39 7.55 0.38
CA ARG A 22 15.97 7.15 -0.97
C ARG A 22 14.97 8.13 -1.57
N ILE A 23 13.98 8.57 -0.80
CA ILE A 23 12.95 9.52 -1.24
C ILE A 23 13.59 10.88 -1.58
N ALA A 24 14.52 11.36 -0.75
CA ALA A 24 15.25 12.61 -1.00
C ALA A 24 16.12 12.56 -2.27
N ALA A 25 16.55 11.36 -2.69
CA ALA A 25 17.33 11.15 -3.90
C ALA A 25 16.47 10.98 -5.17
N CYS A 26 15.14 10.86 -5.04
CA CYS A 26 14.25 10.76 -6.19
C CYS A 26 14.19 12.08 -6.96
N SER A 27 14.20 12.01 -8.29
CA SER A 27 13.98 13.19 -9.16
C SER A 27 12.52 13.66 -9.19
N VAL A 28 11.61 12.84 -8.67
CA VAL A 28 10.18 13.13 -8.55
C VAL A 28 9.78 13.02 -7.08
N GLN A 29 8.73 13.73 -6.68
CA GLN A 29 8.10 13.51 -5.39
C GLN A 29 7.16 12.30 -5.50
N PRO A 30 7.41 11.20 -4.76
CA PRO A 30 6.49 10.06 -4.76
C PRO A 30 5.10 10.49 -4.30
N HIS A 31 4.08 9.86 -4.85
CA HIS A 31 2.70 10.25 -4.66
C HIS A 31 1.81 9.02 -4.52
N LEU A 32 1.10 8.93 -3.39
CA LEU A 32 0.15 7.86 -3.06
C LEU A 32 -1.28 8.40 -2.97
N ALA A 33 -2.21 7.78 -3.67
CA ALA A 33 -3.64 8.01 -3.48
C ALA A 33 -4.25 6.89 -2.64
N VAL A 34 -5.10 7.25 -1.68
CA VAL A 34 -5.83 6.32 -0.83
C VAL A 34 -7.32 6.61 -0.97
N ILE A 35 -8.10 5.61 -1.41
CA ILE A 35 -9.56 5.64 -1.44
C ILE A 35 -10.08 4.89 -0.21
N ILE A 36 -10.99 5.51 0.54
CA ILE A 36 -11.79 4.86 1.58
C ILE A 36 -13.28 5.06 1.27
N VAL A 37 -14.06 4.00 1.46
CA VAL A 37 -15.52 4.03 1.25
C VAL A 37 -16.22 3.60 2.54
N GLY A 38 -17.13 4.45 3.02
CA GLY A 38 -17.84 4.25 4.27
C GLY A 38 -17.10 4.77 5.49
N ASN A 39 -17.59 4.40 6.68
CA ASN A 39 -17.20 5.02 7.96
C ASN A 39 -16.65 4.02 8.99
N ASP A 40 -16.07 2.90 8.55
CA ASP A 40 -15.50 1.92 9.47
C ASP A 40 -14.36 2.54 10.32
N PRO A 41 -14.50 2.62 11.66
CA PRO A 41 -13.54 3.33 12.49
C PRO A 41 -12.12 2.77 12.41
N ALA A 42 -11.97 1.45 12.25
CA ALA A 42 -10.66 0.82 12.12
C ALA A 42 -9.98 1.22 10.81
N SER A 43 -10.73 1.23 9.71
CA SER A 43 -10.27 1.68 8.39
C SER A 43 -9.76 3.12 8.41
N HIS A 44 -10.47 4.04 9.07
CA HIS A 44 -9.97 5.42 9.23
C HIS A 44 -8.67 5.48 10.03
N VAL A 45 -8.50 4.67 11.08
CA VAL A 45 -7.24 4.62 11.83
C VAL A 45 -6.09 4.16 10.93
N TYR A 46 -6.30 3.11 10.12
CA TYR A 46 -5.27 2.62 9.19
C TYR A 46 -4.92 3.67 8.13
N VAL A 47 -5.92 4.30 7.51
CA VAL A 47 -5.71 5.35 6.50
C VAL A 47 -4.99 6.55 7.09
N ASN A 48 -5.40 7.02 8.27
CA ASN A 48 -4.72 8.12 8.95
C ASN A 48 -3.25 7.80 9.26
N ASN A 49 -2.96 6.56 9.67
CA ASN A 49 -1.58 6.13 9.88
C ASN A 49 -0.77 6.11 8.58
N LYS A 50 -1.36 5.67 7.45
CA LYS A 50 -0.73 5.70 6.12
C LYS A 50 -0.42 7.14 5.68
N ILE A 51 -1.38 8.07 5.84
CA ILE A 51 -1.21 9.50 5.52
C ILE A 51 -0.09 10.11 6.37
N ARG A 52 -0.11 9.89 7.68
CA ARG A 52 0.95 10.37 8.58
C ARG A 52 2.32 9.81 8.21
N SER A 53 2.40 8.55 7.78
CA SER A 53 3.67 7.98 7.30
C SER A 53 4.15 8.65 6.01
N CYS A 54 3.23 8.98 5.08
CA CYS A 54 3.58 9.76 3.89
C CYS A 54 4.15 11.13 4.27
N GLU A 55 3.47 11.85 5.16
CA GLU A 55 3.92 13.16 5.67
C GLU A 55 5.30 13.08 6.32
N ARG A 56 5.53 12.10 7.22
CA ARG A 56 6.83 11.91 7.90
C ARG A 56 7.99 11.61 6.96
N LEU A 57 7.69 11.04 5.79
CA LEU A 57 8.68 10.60 4.80
C LEU A 57 8.79 11.57 3.60
N GLY A 58 7.96 12.62 3.54
CA GLY A 58 7.95 13.58 2.43
C GLY A 58 7.26 13.08 1.15
N ILE A 59 6.43 12.03 1.27
CA ILE A 59 5.62 11.49 0.18
C ILE A 59 4.34 12.34 0.07
N ARG A 60 4.00 12.77 -1.15
CA ARG A 60 2.71 13.42 -1.41
C ARG A 60 1.58 12.41 -1.24
N SER A 61 0.49 12.77 -0.59
CA SER A 61 -0.67 11.89 -0.46
C SER A 61 -1.97 12.57 -0.89
N THR A 62 -2.81 11.86 -1.64
CA THR A 62 -4.20 12.22 -1.92
C THR A 62 -5.11 11.27 -1.16
N HIS A 63 -6.05 11.83 -0.39
CA HIS A 63 -7.04 11.08 0.37
C HIS A 63 -8.42 11.33 -0.23
N ILE A 64 -9.08 10.26 -0.66
CA ILE A 64 -10.43 10.27 -1.24
C ILE A 64 -11.35 9.51 -0.28
N GLU A 65 -12.27 10.22 0.33
CA GLU A 65 -13.26 9.68 1.26
C GLU A 65 -14.64 9.71 0.60
N LEU A 66 -15.26 8.54 0.48
CA LEU A 66 -16.53 8.35 -0.19
C LEU A 66 -17.58 7.80 0.79
N PRO A 67 -18.85 8.24 0.73
CA PRO A 67 -19.94 7.68 1.52
C PRO A 67 -20.11 6.16 1.34
N GLU A 68 -20.64 5.49 2.36
CA GLU A 68 -20.89 4.03 2.31
C GLU A 68 -21.83 3.65 1.16
N ASP A 69 -22.83 4.48 0.85
CA ASP A 69 -23.82 4.28 -0.21
C ASP A 69 -23.32 4.66 -1.61
N THR A 70 -22.04 5.01 -1.75
CA THR A 70 -21.42 5.30 -3.05
C THR A 70 -21.57 4.10 -3.98
N GLU A 71 -21.90 4.37 -5.24
CA GLU A 71 -21.92 3.32 -6.27
C GLU A 71 -20.49 2.89 -6.64
N GLN A 72 -20.31 1.60 -6.91
CA GLN A 72 -19.03 1.04 -7.36
C GLN A 72 -18.49 1.75 -8.63
N SER A 73 -19.39 2.21 -9.51
CA SER A 73 -19.07 2.98 -10.72
C SER A 73 -18.24 4.23 -10.41
N VAL A 74 -18.57 4.94 -9.34
CA VAL A 74 -17.87 6.16 -8.90
C VAL A 74 -16.45 5.83 -8.45
N VAL A 75 -16.27 4.74 -7.68
CA VAL A 75 -14.93 4.28 -7.26
C VAL A 75 -14.10 3.86 -8.47
N ALA A 76 -14.70 3.14 -9.42
CA ALA A 76 -14.05 2.74 -10.66
C ALA A 76 -13.58 3.95 -11.50
N ASP A 77 -14.38 5.02 -11.57
CA ASP A 77 -14.02 6.23 -12.31
C ASP A 77 -12.87 7.00 -11.65
N HIS A 78 -12.83 7.04 -10.32
CA HIS A 78 -11.66 7.53 -9.60
C HIS A 78 -10.40 6.74 -9.94
N ILE A 79 -10.46 5.40 -9.92
CA ILE A 79 -9.31 4.54 -10.24
C ILE A 79 -8.84 4.77 -11.67
N ARG A 80 -9.75 4.80 -12.65
CA ARG A 80 -9.41 5.04 -14.06
C ARG A 80 -8.73 6.40 -14.26
N THR A 81 -9.29 7.46 -13.66
CA THR A 81 -8.69 8.80 -13.71
C THR A 81 -7.29 8.81 -13.10
N MET A 82 -7.11 8.14 -11.96
CA MET A 82 -5.83 8.06 -11.26
C MET A 82 -4.78 7.22 -12.00
N ASN A 83 -5.19 6.20 -12.75
CA ASN A 83 -4.28 5.43 -13.60
C ASN A 83 -3.63 6.31 -14.68
N GLU A 84 -4.34 7.30 -15.21
CA GLU A 84 -3.83 8.20 -16.25
C GLU A 84 -2.91 9.32 -15.72
N GLN A 85 -2.93 9.57 -14.41
CA GLN A 85 -2.10 10.62 -13.79
C GLN A 85 -0.63 10.22 -13.73
N SER A 86 0.21 10.87 -14.54
CA SER A 86 1.66 10.61 -14.57
C SER A 86 2.40 11.02 -13.30
N ASP A 87 1.84 11.92 -12.49
CA ASP A 87 2.39 12.35 -11.20
C ASP A 87 1.87 11.53 -10.01
N LEU A 88 1.05 10.50 -10.26
CA LEU A 88 0.55 9.57 -9.25
C LEU A 88 1.21 8.20 -9.43
N HIS A 89 1.87 7.72 -8.37
CA HIS A 89 2.75 6.56 -8.42
C HIS A 89 2.17 5.33 -7.72
N GLY A 90 1.21 5.52 -6.83
CA GLY A 90 0.54 4.45 -6.10
C GLY A 90 -0.92 4.73 -5.85
N ILE A 91 -1.74 3.70 -5.93
CA ILE A 91 -3.18 3.71 -5.65
C ILE A 91 -3.45 2.60 -4.64
N LEU A 92 -4.21 2.94 -3.61
CA LEU A 92 -4.65 2.02 -2.57
C LEU A 92 -6.15 2.18 -2.36
N ILE A 93 -6.86 1.06 -2.27
CA ILE A 93 -8.27 1.01 -1.84
C ILE A 93 -8.28 0.40 -0.45
N GLN A 94 -8.84 1.11 0.53
CA GLN A 94 -8.89 0.63 1.91
C GLN A 94 -9.99 -0.42 2.08
N SER A 95 -9.59 -1.63 2.42
CA SER A 95 -10.48 -2.73 2.82
C SER A 95 -10.88 -2.64 4.31
N PRO A 96 -12.04 -3.21 4.71
CA PRO A 96 -13.05 -3.80 3.85
C PRO A 96 -13.88 -2.75 3.12
N LEU A 97 -14.26 -3.05 1.88
CA LEU A 97 -15.27 -2.25 1.17
C LEU A 97 -16.69 -2.59 1.65
N PRO A 98 -17.67 -1.70 1.41
CA PRO A 98 -19.09 -2.01 1.63
C PRO A 98 -19.54 -3.27 0.88
N LYS A 99 -20.51 -4.00 1.44
CA LYS A 99 -20.93 -5.33 0.96
C LYS A 99 -21.51 -5.36 -0.46
N HIS A 100 -21.98 -4.24 -0.98
CA HIS A 100 -22.52 -4.13 -2.35
C HIS A 100 -21.43 -3.88 -3.39
N MET A 101 -20.16 -3.79 -2.99
CA MET A 101 -19.03 -3.61 -3.90
C MET A 101 -18.26 -4.91 -4.08
N ASP A 102 -17.73 -5.09 -5.29
CA ASP A 102 -16.79 -6.13 -5.65
C ASP A 102 -15.34 -5.60 -5.53
N GLU A 103 -14.68 -5.97 -4.43
CA GLU A 103 -13.32 -5.54 -4.12
C GLU A 103 -12.28 -6.10 -5.09
N GLU A 104 -12.47 -7.34 -5.57
CA GLU A 104 -11.57 -7.96 -6.55
C GLU A 104 -11.67 -7.21 -7.87
N ALA A 105 -12.89 -6.95 -8.35
CA ALA A 105 -13.11 -6.20 -9.60
C ALA A 105 -12.54 -4.78 -9.53
N LEU A 106 -12.65 -4.09 -8.39
CA LEU A 106 -12.05 -2.76 -8.21
C LEU A 106 -10.52 -2.81 -8.16
N THR A 107 -9.95 -3.82 -7.51
CA THR A 107 -8.50 -4.02 -7.44
C THR A 107 -7.91 -4.29 -8.83
N GLU A 108 -8.59 -5.09 -9.66
CA GLU A 108 -8.21 -5.35 -11.06
C GLU A 108 -8.24 -4.12 -11.97
N LEU A 109 -8.96 -3.06 -11.59
CA LEU A 109 -8.95 -1.80 -12.34
C LEU A 109 -7.68 -0.97 -12.10
N ILE A 110 -6.93 -1.22 -11.03
CA ILE A 110 -5.71 -0.48 -10.73
C ILE A 110 -4.62 -0.91 -11.71
N ASP A 111 -3.90 0.03 -12.33
CA ASP A 111 -2.71 -0.32 -13.13
C ASP A 111 -1.75 -1.14 -12.25
N PRO A 112 -1.29 -2.34 -12.66
CA PRO A 112 -0.40 -3.17 -11.85
C PRO A 112 0.88 -2.46 -11.38
N ARG A 113 1.31 -1.40 -12.09
CA ARG A 113 2.48 -0.57 -11.72
C ARG A 113 2.18 0.42 -10.60
N LYS A 114 0.91 0.73 -10.35
CA LYS A 114 0.42 1.61 -9.27
C LYS A 114 -0.24 0.85 -8.12
N ASP A 115 -0.44 -0.46 -8.24
CA ASP A 115 -0.99 -1.32 -7.18
C ASP A 115 0.02 -1.53 -6.04
N VAL A 116 0.06 -0.58 -5.10
CA VAL A 116 1.05 -0.58 -4.01
C VAL A 116 0.76 -1.63 -2.92
N ASP A 117 -0.47 -2.14 -2.85
CA ASP A 117 -0.82 -3.23 -1.94
C ASP A 117 -0.58 -4.61 -2.57
N GLY A 118 -0.23 -4.68 -3.86
CA GLY A 118 0.22 -5.90 -4.52
C GLY A 118 -0.87 -6.96 -4.69
N PHE A 119 -2.14 -6.55 -4.71
CA PHE A 119 -3.29 -7.45 -4.82
C PHE A 119 -3.78 -7.65 -6.24
N HIS A 120 -3.31 -6.86 -7.20
CA HIS A 120 -3.66 -7.06 -8.60
C HIS A 120 -3.20 -8.45 -9.06
N PRO A 121 -4.04 -9.25 -9.77
CA PRO A 121 -3.71 -10.62 -10.17
C PRO A 121 -2.39 -10.75 -10.95
N VAL A 122 -2.05 -9.77 -11.79
CA VAL A 122 -0.74 -9.68 -12.45
C VAL A 122 0.44 -9.64 -11.46
N ASN A 123 0.35 -8.87 -10.38
CA ASN A 123 1.40 -8.78 -9.37
C ASN A 123 1.51 -10.08 -8.56
N LEU A 124 0.36 -10.64 -8.15
CA LEU A 124 0.33 -11.94 -7.48
C LEU A 124 0.87 -13.08 -8.37
N GLY A 125 0.50 -13.08 -9.65
CA GLY A 125 1.00 -14.05 -10.64
C GLY A 125 2.52 -13.95 -10.83
N ARG A 126 3.07 -12.74 -10.88
CA ARG A 126 4.53 -12.50 -10.91
C ARG A 126 5.21 -13.05 -9.66
N LEU A 127 4.65 -12.78 -8.48
CA LEU A 127 5.17 -13.29 -7.21
C LEU A 127 5.21 -14.82 -7.18
N VAL A 128 4.11 -15.49 -7.57
CA VAL A 128 4.03 -16.97 -7.60
C VAL A 128 5.02 -17.57 -8.61
N GLN A 129 5.32 -16.86 -9.69
CA GLN A 129 6.37 -17.25 -10.66
C GLN A 129 7.80 -17.00 -10.16
N GLY A 130 7.98 -16.46 -8.94
CA GLY A 130 9.30 -16.12 -8.40
C GLY A 130 9.92 -14.87 -9.03
N ARG A 131 9.11 -14.03 -9.69
CA ARG A 131 9.59 -12.79 -10.30
C ARG A 131 9.63 -11.67 -9.27
N SER A 132 10.63 -10.80 -9.39
CA SER A 132 10.85 -9.66 -8.50
C SER A 132 10.52 -8.30 -9.13
N ASP A 133 9.94 -8.30 -10.33
CA ASP A 133 9.60 -7.09 -11.10
C ASP A 133 8.12 -6.66 -10.96
N GLY A 134 7.44 -7.13 -9.92
CA GLY A 134 6.07 -6.72 -9.56
C GLY A 134 5.99 -6.12 -8.16
N MET A 135 4.87 -5.48 -7.86
CA MET A 135 4.55 -5.09 -6.48
C MET A 135 4.18 -6.35 -5.67
N VAL A 136 4.41 -6.30 -4.37
CA VAL A 136 4.20 -7.45 -3.47
C VAL A 136 3.38 -7.02 -2.26
N PRO A 137 2.52 -7.90 -1.71
CA PRO A 137 1.71 -7.56 -0.54
C PRO A 137 2.50 -7.02 0.63
N CYS A 138 2.05 -5.88 1.18
CA CYS A 138 2.74 -5.12 2.21
C CYS A 138 3.03 -5.93 3.48
N THR A 139 2.06 -6.71 3.97
CA THR A 139 2.20 -7.45 5.23
C THR A 139 3.22 -8.61 5.12
N PRO A 140 3.13 -9.52 4.13
CA PRO A 140 4.20 -10.49 3.88
C PRO A 140 5.57 -9.85 3.67
N SER A 141 5.63 -8.73 2.93
CA SER A 141 6.87 -8.00 2.70
C SER A 141 7.47 -7.46 4.01
N GLY A 142 6.63 -6.95 4.91
CA GLY A 142 7.04 -6.52 6.25
C GLY A 142 7.58 -7.67 7.10
N VAL A 143 6.97 -8.86 7.03
CA VAL A 143 7.48 -10.07 7.70
C VAL A 143 8.87 -10.43 7.17
N MET A 144 9.04 -10.46 5.85
CA MET A 144 10.35 -10.75 5.24
C MET A 144 11.41 -9.71 5.61
N GLU A 145 11.02 -8.44 5.70
CA GLU A 145 11.92 -7.38 6.16
C GLU A 145 12.31 -7.55 7.63
N MET A 146 11.38 -7.91 8.52
CA MET A 146 11.68 -8.17 9.92
C MET A 146 12.63 -9.36 10.09
N LEU A 147 12.44 -10.44 9.32
CA LEU A 147 13.34 -11.60 9.34
C LEU A 147 14.75 -11.22 8.86
N ARG A 148 14.84 -10.43 7.79
CA ARG A 148 16.10 -9.91 7.25
C ARG A 148 16.81 -8.99 8.25
N TRP A 149 16.08 -8.04 8.83
CA TRP A 149 16.58 -7.09 9.82
C TRP A 149 17.11 -7.78 11.08
N ALA A 150 16.51 -8.91 11.45
CA ALA A 150 16.94 -9.73 12.58
C ALA A 150 17.94 -10.84 12.21
N GLU A 151 18.47 -10.83 10.98
CA GLU A 151 19.47 -11.79 10.49
C GLU A 151 19.04 -13.26 10.63
N VAL A 152 17.75 -13.54 10.48
CA VAL A 152 17.21 -14.90 10.53
C VAL A 152 17.59 -15.65 9.26
N ASP A 153 18.20 -16.83 9.41
CA ASP A 153 18.51 -17.73 8.31
C ASP A 153 17.23 -18.39 7.78
N LEU A 154 17.06 -18.34 6.45
CA LEU A 154 15.89 -18.88 5.72
C LEU A 154 16.30 -20.00 4.76
N THR A 155 17.55 -20.49 4.85
CA THR A 155 18.09 -21.55 3.98
C THR A 155 17.67 -22.96 4.40
#